data_AF-A0A536R5B4-F1
#
_entry.id   AF-A0A536R5B4-F1
#
_cell.length_a   1.000
_cell.length_b   1.000
_cell.length_c   1.000
_cell.angle_alpha   90.00
_cell.angle_beta   90.00
_cell.angle_gamma   90.00
#
_symmetry.space_group_name_H-M   'P 1'
#
loop_
_entity.id
_entity.type
_entity.pdbx_description
1 polymer ?
#
loop_
_entity_poly.entity_id
_entity_poly.type
_entity_poly.pdbx_seq_one_letter_code
_entity_poly.pdbx_strand_id
1 'polypeptide(L)'
;ELVEELSIDLSIKAVHGLAQTDILPARITKGEGVRALAELLARDGHRTRPPLAFAIGDSFADLSMLEEASAAFAPANADQAVQASGVRITSRSRQAGLAQAISLFLQHEPGACAECRLPAFSADASLLMTAMSAGGAGRWKKLGLGLRFALQAVR
;
A
#
# COMPACT_ATOMS: atom_id res chain seq x y z
N GLU A 1 9.33 -31.95 -32.74
CA GLU A 1 8.47 -32.54 -31.69
C GLU A 1 8.74 -32.08 -30.25
N LEU A 2 9.66 -31.14 -29.95
CA LEU A 2 9.90 -30.68 -28.57
C LEU A 2 9.83 -29.14 -28.37
N VAL A 3 9.27 -28.41 -29.34
CA VAL A 3 9.14 -26.93 -29.28
C VAL A 3 7.67 -26.47 -29.35
N GLU A 4 6.71 -27.40 -29.39
CA GLU A 4 5.27 -27.10 -29.43
C GLU A 4 4.60 -27.08 -28.05
N GLU A 5 5.28 -27.44 -26.96
CA GLU A 5 4.62 -27.72 -25.67
C GLU A 5 4.69 -26.61 -24.61
N LEU A 6 5.28 -25.46 -24.92
CA LEU A 6 5.21 -24.28 -24.06
C LEU A 6 4.85 -23.08 -24.91
N SER A 7 3.56 -22.93 -25.18
CA SER A 7 2.95 -21.66 -25.60
C SER A 7 3.11 -20.63 -24.46
N ILE A 8 4.33 -20.16 -24.24
CA ILE A 8 4.61 -19.04 -23.35
C ILE A 8 4.12 -17.80 -24.08
N ASP A 9 2.93 -17.35 -23.70
CA ASP A 9 2.40 -16.05 -24.08
C ASP A 9 3.34 -14.97 -23.51
N LEU A 10 4.24 -14.47 -24.36
CA LEU A 10 5.23 -13.42 -24.05
C LEU A 10 4.62 -12.00 -24.08
N SER A 11 3.30 -11.87 -23.99
CA SER A 11 2.67 -10.55 -23.94
C SER A 11 3.17 -9.77 -22.71
N ILE A 12 3.62 -8.54 -22.98
CA ILE A 12 4.08 -7.58 -21.96
C ILE A 12 3.08 -6.43 -21.89
N LYS A 13 2.97 -5.82 -20.71
CA LYS A 13 2.23 -4.57 -20.51
C LYS A 13 3.11 -3.54 -19.83
N ALA A 14 2.94 -2.28 -20.23
CA ALA A 14 3.49 -1.14 -19.54
C ALA A 14 2.46 -0.63 -18.53
N VAL A 15 2.86 -0.50 -17.27
CA VAL A 15 2.07 0.14 -16.21
C VAL A 15 2.73 1.46 -15.86
N HIS A 16 2.04 2.56 -16.15
CA HIS A 16 2.56 3.89 -15.91
C HIS A 16 2.24 4.35 -14.48
N GLY A 17 3.27 4.62 -13.71
CA GLY A 17 3.21 5.36 -12.45
C GLY A 17 3.57 6.83 -12.62
N LEU A 18 3.44 7.61 -11.55
CA LEU A 18 3.71 9.05 -11.54
C LEU A 18 5.14 9.43 -11.94
N ALA A 19 6.13 8.62 -11.57
CA ALA A 19 7.56 8.87 -11.80
C ALA A 19 8.30 7.63 -12.32
N GLN A 20 7.56 6.61 -12.73
CA GLN A 20 8.09 5.29 -13.08
C GLN A 20 7.18 4.63 -14.12
N THR A 21 7.72 3.75 -14.95
CA THR A 21 6.94 2.86 -15.81
C THR A 21 7.46 1.45 -15.61
N ASP A 22 6.58 0.56 -15.21
CA ASP A 22 6.89 -0.85 -15.02
C ASP A 22 6.54 -1.63 -16.29
N ILE A 23 7.44 -2.50 -16.74
CA ILE A 23 7.17 -3.43 -17.84
C ILE A 23 7.08 -4.84 -17.25
N LEU A 24 5.90 -5.44 -17.33
CA LEU A 24 5.61 -6.72 -16.68
C LEU A 24 4.89 -7.68 -17.64
N PRO A 25 4.96 -9.00 -17.40
CA PRO A 25 4.15 -9.97 -18.13
C PRO A 25 2.67 -9.60 -18.02
N ALA A 26 1.95 -9.63 -19.14
CA ALA A 26 0.58 -9.10 -19.22
C ALA A 26 -0.37 -9.83 -18.26
N ARG A 27 -0.15 -11.14 -18.09
CA ARG A 27 -0.97 -11.99 -17.23
C ARG A 27 -0.76 -11.73 -15.75
N ILE A 28 0.43 -11.29 -15.33
CA ILE A 28 0.75 -11.11 -13.90
C ILE A 28 0.05 -9.86 -13.34
N THR A 29 -0.65 -10.06 -12.24
CA THR A 29 -1.46 -9.07 -11.52
C THR A 29 -1.08 -9.02 -10.04
N LYS A 30 -1.45 -7.94 -9.35
CA LYS A 30 -1.27 -7.84 -7.89
C LYS A 30 -2.11 -8.90 -7.15
N GLY A 31 -3.31 -9.21 -7.66
CA GLY A 31 -4.15 -10.29 -7.14
C GLY A 31 -3.46 -11.65 -7.18
N GLU A 32 -2.85 -12.04 -8.30
CA GLU A 32 -2.08 -13.29 -8.37
C GLU A 32 -0.89 -13.32 -7.41
N GLY A 33 -0.16 -12.21 -7.28
CA GLY A 33 0.95 -12.12 -6.34
C GLY A 33 0.50 -12.35 -4.88
N VAL A 34 -0.65 -11.79 -4.50
CA VAL A 34 -1.24 -11.99 -3.18
C VAL A 34 -1.73 -13.42 -2.97
N ARG A 35 -2.37 -14.03 -3.97
CA ARG A 35 -2.79 -15.44 -3.89
C ARG A 35 -1.58 -16.36 -3.73
N ALA A 36 -0.52 -16.14 -4.51
CA ALA A 36 0.73 -16.89 -4.39
C ALA A 36 1.37 -16.72 -2.99
N LEU A 37 1.37 -15.50 -2.43
CA LEU A 37 1.83 -15.27 -1.07
C LEU A 37 0.97 -16.02 -0.03
N ALA A 38 -0.35 -16.00 -0.17
CA ALA A 38 -1.25 -16.72 0.72
C ALA A 38 -1.00 -18.23 0.67
N GLU A 39 -0.75 -18.80 -0.52
CA GLU A 39 -0.36 -20.20 -0.67
C GLU A 39 0.96 -20.54 0.01
N LEU A 40 1.96 -19.66 -0.08
CA LEU A 40 3.24 -19.83 0.63
C LEU A 40 3.03 -19.84 2.15
N LEU A 41 2.29 -18.87 2.68
CA LEU A 41 1.98 -18.79 4.11
C LEU A 41 1.19 -20.01 4.61
N ALA A 42 0.27 -20.51 3.79
CA ALA A 42 -0.50 -21.72 4.11
C ALA A 42 0.40 -22.97 4.21
N ARG A 43 1.42 -23.08 3.35
CA ARG A 43 2.41 -24.17 3.43
C ARG A 43 3.25 -24.10 4.69
N ASP A 44 3.51 -22.90 5.19
CA ASP A 44 4.20 -22.65 6.47
C ASP A 44 3.28 -22.80 7.70
N GLY A 45 2.04 -23.26 7.51
CA GLY A 45 1.09 -23.56 8.58
C GLY A 45 0.28 -22.35 9.07
N HIS A 46 0.39 -21.19 8.41
CA HIS A 46 -0.44 -20.03 8.73
C HIS A 46 -1.85 -20.19 8.15
N ARG A 47 -2.88 -19.80 8.91
CA ARG A 47 -4.27 -19.80 8.43
C ARG A 47 -4.55 -18.52 7.65
N THR A 48 -4.93 -18.64 6.38
CA THR A 48 -5.31 -17.50 5.52
C THR A 48 -6.74 -17.70 4.99
N ARG A 49 -7.73 -16.90 5.42
CA ARG A 49 -9.10 -16.90 4.83
C ARG A 49 -9.88 -15.63 5.15
N PRO A 50 -10.43 -14.89 4.14
CA PRO A 50 -10.00 -14.81 2.73
C PRO A 50 -8.51 -14.45 2.61
N PRO A 51 -7.87 -14.51 1.41
CA PRO A 51 -6.42 -14.33 1.33
C PRO A 51 -5.97 -13.00 1.93
N LEU A 52 -6.80 -11.95 1.85
CA LEU A 52 -6.56 -10.68 2.54
C LEU A 52 -7.75 -10.26 3.41
N ALA A 53 -7.47 -9.92 4.67
CA ALA A 53 -8.44 -9.25 5.53
C ALA A 53 -8.64 -7.78 5.11
N PHE A 54 -7.59 -7.14 4.60
CA PHE A 54 -7.56 -5.72 4.24
C PHE A 54 -6.70 -5.50 3.00
N ALA A 55 -7.17 -4.65 2.09
CA ALA A 55 -6.37 -4.12 0.99
C ALA A 55 -6.72 -2.65 0.72
N ILE A 56 -5.73 -1.90 0.25
CA ILE A 56 -5.93 -0.55 -0.25
C ILE A 56 -5.08 -0.33 -1.51
N GLY A 57 -5.63 0.41 -2.46
CA GLY A 57 -4.96 0.75 -3.71
C GLY A 57 -5.64 1.94 -4.36
N ASP A 58 -4.94 2.61 -5.26
CA ASP A 58 -5.40 3.84 -5.88
C ASP A 58 -5.34 3.81 -7.41
N SER A 59 -4.81 2.75 -8.00
CA SER A 59 -4.65 2.61 -9.44
C SER A 59 -5.44 1.42 -10.00
N PHE A 60 -5.68 1.43 -11.31
CA PHE A 60 -6.27 0.28 -12.01
C PHE A 60 -5.55 -1.05 -11.70
N ALA A 61 -4.22 -1.02 -11.55
CA ALA A 61 -3.40 -2.20 -11.26
C ALA A 61 -3.73 -2.84 -9.90
N ASP A 62 -4.38 -2.10 -8.99
CA ASP A 62 -4.76 -2.58 -7.66
C ASP A 62 -6.08 -3.35 -7.63
N LEU A 63 -6.94 -3.20 -8.64
CA LEU A 63 -8.29 -3.79 -8.65
C LEU A 63 -8.27 -5.30 -8.36
N SER A 64 -7.42 -6.04 -9.07
CA SER A 64 -7.27 -7.49 -8.88
C SER A 64 -6.88 -7.90 -7.45
N MET A 65 -6.18 -7.05 -6.69
CA MET A 65 -5.84 -7.29 -5.29
C MET A 65 -6.99 -6.86 -4.37
N LEU A 66 -7.66 -5.76 -4.70
CA LEU A 66 -8.80 -5.25 -3.94
C LEU A 66 -9.98 -6.24 -3.95
N GLU A 67 -10.21 -6.94 -5.06
CA GLU A 67 -11.21 -8.00 -5.20
C GLU A 67 -10.98 -9.19 -4.25
N GLU A 68 -9.73 -9.43 -3.84
CA GLU A 68 -9.34 -10.53 -2.95
C GLU A 68 -9.53 -10.22 -1.46
N ALA A 69 -9.83 -8.95 -1.12
CA ALA A 69 -9.85 -8.48 0.25
C ALA A 69 -11.27 -8.45 0.85
N SER A 70 -11.41 -8.89 2.10
CA SER A 70 -12.65 -8.67 2.87
C SER A 70 -12.97 -7.19 3.05
N ALA A 71 -11.95 -6.36 3.27
CA ALA A 71 -12.09 -4.93 3.45
C ALA A 71 -11.19 -4.19 2.46
N ALA A 72 -11.79 -3.82 1.33
CA ALA A 72 -11.12 -3.08 0.26
C ALA A 72 -11.38 -1.58 0.36
N PHE A 73 -10.32 -0.79 0.30
CA PHE A 73 -10.36 0.67 0.37
C PHE A 73 -9.62 1.32 -0.81
N ALA A 74 -9.92 2.59 -1.06
CA ALA A 74 -9.08 3.42 -1.90
C ALA A 74 -8.96 4.86 -1.34
N PRO A 75 -7.82 5.54 -1.53
CA PRO A 75 -7.68 6.95 -1.13
C PRO A 75 -8.48 7.88 -2.06
N ALA A 76 -8.75 9.10 -1.60
CA ALA A 76 -9.54 10.08 -2.36
C ALA A 76 -8.93 10.48 -3.73
N ASN A 77 -7.65 10.18 -3.99
CA ASN A 77 -6.99 10.43 -5.26
C ASN A 77 -6.99 9.22 -6.21
N ALA A 78 -7.75 8.16 -5.91
CA ALA A 78 -7.75 6.96 -6.72
C ALA A 78 -8.27 7.20 -8.14
N ASP A 79 -7.80 6.42 -9.09
CA ASP A 79 -8.24 6.45 -10.48
C ASP A 79 -9.73 6.17 -10.60
N GLN A 80 -10.35 6.68 -11.68
CA GLN A 80 -11.79 6.54 -11.91
C GLN A 80 -12.23 5.07 -11.94
N ALA A 81 -11.42 4.16 -12.48
CA ALA A 81 -11.72 2.73 -12.49
C ALA A 81 -11.81 2.14 -11.07
N VAL A 82 -10.95 2.59 -10.16
CA VAL A 82 -10.99 2.18 -8.74
C VAL A 82 -12.20 2.79 -8.06
N GLN A 83 -12.50 4.07 -8.29
CA GLN A 83 -13.70 4.71 -7.75
C GLN A 83 -14.99 4.01 -8.21
N ALA A 84 -15.02 3.52 -9.46
CA ALA A 84 -16.16 2.80 -10.03
C ALA A 84 -16.28 1.34 -9.54
N SER A 85 -15.26 0.77 -8.91
CA SER A 85 -15.24 -0.64 -8.47
C SER A 85 -16.09 -0.93 -7.22
N GLY A 86 -16.61 0.11 -6.55
CA GLY A 86 -17.43 -0.05 -5.35
C GLY A 86 -16.64 -0.24 -4.04
N VAL A 87 -15.30 -0.16 -4.09
CA VAL A 87 -14.47 -0.14 -2.88
C VAL A 87 -14.73 1.10 -2.02
N ARG A 88 -14.43 1.00 -0.72
CA ARG A 88 -14.68 2.11 0.21
C ARG A 88 -13.67 3.23 0.00
N ILE A 89 -14.14 4.37 -0.50
CA ILE A 89 -13.29 5.55 -0.71
C ILE A 89 -13.12 6.32 0.60
N THR A 90 -11.87 6.58 0.98
CA THR A 90 -11.54 7.42 2.13
C THR A 90 -11.66 8.91 1.78
N SER A 91 -11.86 9.78 2.76
CA SER A 91 -11.97 11.23 2.51
C SER A 91 -10.61 11.93 2.34
N ARG A 92 -9.50 11.20 2.55
CA ARG A 92 -8.13 11.72 2.44
C ARG A 92 -7.39 11.06 1.27
N SER A 93 -6.50 11.81 0.64
CA SER A 93 -5.64 11.29 -0.43
C SER A 93 -4.35 10.67 0.12
N ARG A 94 -3.75 9.79 -0.68
CA ARG A 94 -2.41 9.22 -0.51
C ARG A 94 -2.22 8.61 0.89
N GLN A 95 -1.08 8.84 1.53
CA GLN A 95 -0.72 8.27 2.84
C GLN A 95 -1.71 8.66 3.95
N ALA A 96 -2.35 9.83 3.86
CA ALA A 96 -3.39 10.21 4.81
C ALA A 96 -4.67 9.38 4.61
N GLY A 97 -5.00 9.01 3.36
CA GLY A 97 -6.05 8.05 3.03
C GLY A 97 -5.75 6.65 3.55
N LEU A 98 -4.49 6.19 3.41
CA LEU A 98 -4.04 4.92 4.01
C LEU A 98 -4.24 4.90 5.53
N ALA A 99 -3.77 5.95 6.23
CA ALA A 99 -3.95 6.04 7.68
C ALA A 99 -5.44 6.00 8.07
N GLN A 100 -6.29 6.73 7.35
CA GLN A 100 -7.73 6.71 7.59
C GLN A 100 -8.36 5.33 7.33
N ALA A 101 -7.99 4.64 6.25
CA ALA A 101 -8.49 3.30 5.95
C ALA A 101 -8.12 2.31 7.07
N ILE A 102 -6.89 2.38 7.57
CA ILE A 102 -6.44 1.56 8.70
C ILE A 102 -7.23 1.92 9.96
N SER A 103 -7.43 3.21 10.28
CA SER A 103 -8.25 3.62 11.43
C SER A 103 -9.66 3.04 11.36
N LEU A 104 -10.27 3.07 10.17
CA LEU A 104 -11.62 2.53 9.95
C LEU A 104 -11.65 1.01 10.07
N PHE A 105 -10.60 0.31 9.62
CA PHE A 105 -10.51 -1.14 9.68
C PHE A 105 -10.24 -1.64 11.11
N LEU A 106 -9.28 -1.02 11.81
CA LEU A 106 -8.91 -1.38 13.18
C LEU A 106 -9.86 -0.82 14.25
N GLN A 107 -10.71 0.15 13.89
CA GLN A 107 -11.63 0.84 14.79
C GLN A 107 -10.94 1.65 15.91
N HIS A 108 -9.69 2.05 15.68
CA HIS A 108 -8.96 3.00 16.52
C HIS A 108 -7.89 3.69 15.68
N GLU A 109 -7.38 4.82 16.16
CA GLU A 109 -6.26 5.49 15.48
C GLU A 109 -4.98 4.62 15.53
N PRO A 110 -4.23 4.48 14.42
CA PRO A 110 -2.94 3.80 14.41
C PRO A 110 -1.98 4.37 15.46
N GLY A 111 -1.43 3.51 16.30
CA GLY A 111 -0.52 3.91 17.38
C GLY A 111 -1.18 4.26 18.72
N ALA A 112 -2.52 4.31 18.78
CA ALA A 112 -3.25 4.62 20.02
C ALA A 112 -3.34 3.45 21.00
N CYS A 113 -3.26 2.21 20.52
CA CYS A 113 -3.31 0.97 21.29
C CYS A 113 -1.91 0.48 21.71
N ALA A 114 -1.82 -0.44 22.68
CA ALA A 114 -0.53 -0.96 23.15
C ALA A 114 0.19 -1.80 22.08
N GLU A 115 -0.57 -2.48 21.23
CA GLU A 115 -0.11 -3.38 20.19
C GLU A 115 0.41 -2.64 18.95
N CYS A 116 -0.25 -1.54 18.60
CA CYS A 116 0.03 -0.74 17.40
C CYS A 116 0.93 0.46 17.68
N ARG A 117 1.24 0.75 18.95
CA ARG A 117 2.12 1.85 19.34
C ARG A 117 3.50 1.62 18.74
N LEU A 118 4.00 2.62 18.01
CA LEU A 118 5.36 2.56 17.49
C LEU A 118 6.36 2.45 18.65
N PRO A 119 7.41 1.63 18.49
CA PRO A 119 8.50 1.58 19.46
C PRO A 119 9.19 2.95 19.54
N ALA A 120 9.88 3.20 20.65
CA ALA A 120 10.74 4.37 20.76
C ALA A 120 11.87 4.25 19.72
N PHE A 121 12.00 5.26 18.87
CA PHE A 121 13.07 5.34 17.89
C PHE A 121 14.35 5.92 18.50
N SER A 122 15.51 5.53 17.96
CA SER A 122 16.75 6.26 18.20
C SER A 122 16.66 7.69 17.67
N ALA A 123 17.62 8.56 18.03
CA ALA A 123 17.69 9.92 17.52
C ALA A 123 17.77 9.93 15.98
N ASP A 124 18.66 9.13 15.40
CA ASP A 124 18.85 9.02 13.94
C ASP A 124 17.60 8.51 13.23
N ALA A 125 16.96 7.46 13.77
CA ALA A 125 15.73 6.94 13.20
C ALA A 125 14.60 7.98 13.29
N SER A 126 14.52 8.73 14.38
CA SER A 126 13.54 9.83 14.53
C SER A 126 13.77 10.95 13.51
N LEU A 127 15.04 11.30 13.26
CA LEU A 127 15.43 12.32 12.29
C LEU A 127 15.05 11.87 10.87
N LEU A 128 15.40 10.63 10.50
CA LEU A 128 15.07 10.04 9.20
C LEU A 128 13.55 9.98 8.99
N MET A 129 12.79 9.48 9.97
CA MET A 129 11.33 9.40 9.87
C MET A 129 10.69 10.79 9.73
N THR A 130 11.26 11.82 10.38
CA THR A 130 10.81 13.22 10.24
C THR A 130 11.06 13.73 8.82
N ALA A 131 12.24 13.45 8.24
CA ALA A 131 12.54 13.81 6.85
C ALA A 131 11.60 13.11 5.86
N MET A 132 11.41 11.79 6.00
CA MET A 132 10.53 11.02 5.11
C MET A 132 9.08 11.47 5.19
N SER A 133 8.61 11.87 6.39
CA SER A 133 7.25 12.37 6.60
C SER A 133 6.96 13.68 5.84
N ALA A 134 7.98 14.45 5.47
CA ALA A 134 7.79 15.68 4.70
C ALA A 134 7.23 15.41 3.30
N GLY A 135 7.57 14.28 2.67
CA GLY A 135 7.12 13.94 1.32
C GLY A 135 5.60 13.90 1.15
N GLY A 136 4.87 13.46 2.19
CA GLY A 136 3.41 13.36 2.20
C GLY A 136 2.68 14.50 2.94
N ALA A 137 3.41 15.47 3.48
CA ALA A 137 2.84 16.52 4.33
C ALA A 137 2.33 17.75 3.54
N GLY A 138 1.21 18.33 3.98
CA GLY A 138 0.75 19.63 3.51
C GLY A 138 1.71 20.76 3.90
N ARG A 139 1.60 21.94 3.25
CA ARG A 139 2.53 23.08 3.42
C ARG A 139 2.81 23.45 4.88
N TRP A 140 1.77 23.53 5.71
CA TRP A 140 1.89 23.86 7.14
C TRP A 140 2.56 22.76 7.96
N LYS A 141 2.22 21.49 7.66
CA LYS A 141 2.83 20.34 8.33
C LYS A 141 4.31 20.18 7.95
N LYS A 142 4.69 20.54 6.71
CA LYS A 142 6.09 20.60 6.27
C LYS A 142 6.91 21.62 7.07
N LEU A 143 6.36 22.80 7.35
CA LEU A 143 7.04 23.81 8.19
C LEU A 143 7.30 23.27 9.60
N GLY A 144 6.28 22.65 10.23
CA GLY A 144 6.44 22.04 11.54
C GLY A 144 7.46 20.89 11.55
N LEU A 145 7.45 20.03 10.52
CA LEU A 145 8.44 18.96 10.37
C LEU A 145 9.85 19.51 10.13
N GLY A 146 10.00 20.59 9.36
CA GLY A 146 11.30 21.25 9.14
C GLY A 146 11.90 21.81 10.42
N LEU A 147 11.10 22.47 11.26
CA LEU A 147 11.55 22.95 12.57
C LEU A 147 11.95 21.77 13.47
N ARG A 148 11.14 20.71 13.52
CA ARG A 148 11.44 19.51 14.31
C ARG A 148 12.72 18.83 13.84
N PHE A 149 12.93 18.74 12.52
CA PHE A 149 14.14 18.20 11.93
C PHE A 149 15.37 19.02 12.31
N ALA A 150 15.31 20.36 12.21
CA ALA A 150 16.40 21.24 12.61
C ALA A 150 16.74 21.09 14.11
N LEU A 151 15.74 20.97 14.98
CA LEU A 151 15.94 20.75 16.42
C LEU A 151 16.54 19.37 16.74
N GLN A 152 16.22 18.35 15.94
CA GLN A 152 16.77 17.00 16.11
C GLN A 152 18.18 16.86 15.54
N ALA A 153 18.53 17.61 14.49
CA ALA A 153 19.84 17.56 13.85
C ALA A 153 20.95 18.31 14.61
N VAL A 154 20.58 19.20 15.55
CA VAL A 154 21.51 20.00 16.36
C VAL A 154 21.80 19.35 17.72
N ARG A 155 21.13 18.24 18.04
CA ARG A 155 21.38 17.41 19.24
C ARG A 155 22.29 16.25 18.91
#